data_AF-A0A8U0IM50-F1
#
_entry.id   AF-A0A8U0IM50-F1
#
_cell.length_a   1.000
_cell.length_b   1.000
_cell.length_c   1.000
_cell.angle_alpha   90.00
_cell.angle_beta   90.00
_cell.angle_gamma   90.00
#
_symmetry.space_group_name_H-M   'P 1'
#
loop_
_entity.id
_entity.type
_entity.pdbx_description
1 polymer ?
#
loop_
_entity_poly.entity_id
_entity_poly.type
_entity_poly.pdbx_seq_one_letter_code
_entity_poly.pdbx_strand_id
1 'polypeptide(L)'
;MAEFPDPDSRNVLEPDCSRCPALVESRESIAWGNGSLDADVLVVGEAPASGTPDAERWRGGNWTGMAYTSRHSGRTVRDLFADAGLASEDCYFTNAVKCFPAEDHGGDDGESDEIPTNREPTADERANCRDHLRTEIRQVEPAVVATTGRHATLSLLGDLPGGFLDSVLEPVESEAFDATVLPLLHPSYQNVWLPRLGYSREEYVAEIGAVVGERRERDG
;
A
#
# COMPACT_ATOMS: atom_id res chain seq x y z
N MET A 1 -15.59 -9.75 5.72
CA MET A 1 -15.39 -9.21 4.36
C MET A 1 -15.31 -7.71 4.49
N ALA A 2 -14.17 -7.14 4.12
CA ALA A 2 -13.89 -5.72 4.21
C ALA A 2 -14.90 -4.91 3.41
N GLU A 3 -15.41 -3.86 4.05
CA GLU A 3 -16.28 -2.90 3.41
C GLU A 3 -15.48 -2.05 2.40
N PHE A 4 -16.15 -1.56 1.36
CA PHE A 4 -15.55 -0.61 0.45
C PHE A 4 -15.44 0.74 1.17
N PRO A 5 -14.30 1.45 1.12
CA PRO A 5 -14.12 2.69 1.86
C PRO A 5 -15.09 3.79 1.38
N ASP A 6 -15.49 4.65 2.30
CA ASP A 6 -16.26 5.86 1.99
C ASP A 6 -15.45 6.75 1.03
N PRO A 7 -15.99 7.12 -0.16
CA PRO A 7 -15.33 8.05 -1.07
C PRO A 7 -14.89 9.38 -0.44
N ASP A 8 -15.57 9.84 0.60
CA ASP A 8 -15.26 11.09 1.31
C ASP A 8 -14.09 10.93 2.31
N SER A 9 -13.66 9.69 2.59
CA SER A 9 -12.49 9.40 3.45
C SER A 9 -11.14 9.61 2.76
N ARG A 10 -11.14 10.08 1.51
CA ARG A 10 -9.94 10.29 0.71
C ARG A 10 -9.16 11.52 1.19
N ASN A 11 -7.92 11.30 1.61
CA ASN A 11 -7.02 12.36 2.07
C ASN A 11 -6.20 12.95 0.90
N VAL A 12 -6.76 13.95 0.23
CA VAL A 12 -6.14 14.59 -0.93
C VAL A 12 -5.10 15.63 -0.48
N LEU A 13 -3.82 15.36 -0.74
CA LEU A 13 -2.73 16.30 -0.39
C LEU A 13 -2.38 17.29 -1.50
N GLU A 14 -2.45 16.88 -2.78
CA GLU A 14 -2.12 17.72 -3.94
C GLU A 14 -2.95 17.30 -5.17
N PRO A 15 -4.18 17.83 -5.37
CA PRO A 15 -5.15 17.29 -6.31
C PRO A 15 -4.65 17.18 -7.77
N ASP A 16 -3.72 18.05 -8.19
CA ASP A 16 -3.24 18.16 -9.56
C ASP A 16 -1.71 17.94 -9.68
N CYS A 17 -1.14 17.09 -8.81
CA CYS A 17 0.31 16.83 -8.82
C CYS A 17 0.81 16.40 -10.20
N SER A 18 1.79 17.13 -10.75
CA SER A 18 2.34 16.93 -12.10
C SER A 18 3.85 16.67 -12.12
N ARG A 19 4.43 16.21 -11.00
CA ARG A 19 5.89 16.04 -10.83
C ARG A 19 6.48 14.91 -11.68
N CYS A 20 5.65 13.96 -12.12
CA CYS A 20 6.07 12.79 -12.90
C CYS A 20 5.31 12.75 -14.24
N PRO A 21 5.87 13.27 -15.35
CA PRO A 21 5.17 13.35 -16.63
C PRO A 21 4.58 12.01 -17.11
N ALA A 22 5.38 10.93 -17.10
CA ALA A 22 4.92 9.60 -17.52
C ALA A 22 3.74 9.08 -16.69
N LEU A 23 3.70 9.35 -15.37
CA LEU A 23 2.58 8.95 -14.52
C LEU A 23 1.34 9.84 -14.72
N VAL A 24 1.52 11.10 -15.11
CA VAL A 24 0.41 12.00 -15.44
C VAL A 24 -0.26 11.52 -16.72
N GLU A 25 0.52 11.06 -17.70
CA GLU A 25 0.03 10.54 -18.98
C GLU A 25 -0.70 9.19 -18.83
N SER A 26 -0.26 8.33 -17.91
CA SER A 26 -0.81 6.97 -17.76
C SER A 26 -1.95 6.83 -16.74
N ARG A 27 -2.10 7.78 -15.81
CA ARG A 27 -3.09 7.65 -14.72
C ARG A 27 -4.49 8.10 -15.16
N GLU A 28 -5.47 7.43 -14.60
CA GLU A 28 -6.88 7.87 -14.62
C GLU A 28 -7.20 8.74 -13.41
N SER A 29 -6.55 8.48 -12.27
CA SER A 29 -6.66 9.27 -11.05
C SER A 29 -5.42 9.12 -10.19
N ILE A 30 -5.19 10.12 -9.33
CA ILE A 30 -4.23 9.99 -8.24
C ILE A 30 -4.90 9.19 -7.11
N ALA A 31 -4.32 8.04 -6.77
CA ALA A 31 -4.80 7.14 -5.72
C ALA A 31 -4.30 7.59 -4.36
N TRP A 32 -5.03 8.54 -3.76
CA TRP A 32 -4.73 9.08 -2.44
C TRP A 32 -5.01 8.07 -1.31
N GLY A 33 -4.40 8.33 -0.16
CA GLY A 33 -4.69 7.55 1.04
C GLY A 33 -6.12 7.75 1.52
N ASN A 34 -6.63 6.77 2.28
CA ASN A 34 -7.99 6.79 2.82
C ASN A 34 -8.08 5.96 4.11
N GLY A 35 -9.03 6.31 4.96
CA GLY A 35 -9.21 5.70 6.29
C GLY A 35 -9.20 6.75 7.38
N SER A 36 -9.08 6.32 8.64
CA SER A 36 -9.00 7.23 9.78
C SER A 36 -7.67 7.97 9.81
N LEU A 37 -7.69 9.26 10.14
CA LEU A 37 -6.48 10.01 10.47
C LEU A 37 -5.99 9.75 11.89
N ASP A 38 -6.80 9.09 12.72
CA ASP A 38 -6.41 8.62 14.06
C ASP A 38 -6.06 7.11 14.05
N ALA A 39 -5.69 6.57 12.88
CA ALA A 39 -5.43 5.15 12.70
C ALA A 39 -4.08 4.74 13.32
N ASP A 40 -4.07 3.65 14.10
CA ASP A 40 -2.81 3.12 14.63
C ASP A 40 -1.95 2.40 13.58
N VAL A 41 -2.55 1.97 12.47
CA VAL A 41 -1.86 1.26 11.39
C VAL A 41 -1.99 2.01 10.08
N LEU A 42 -0.85 2.40 9.52
CA LEU A 42 -0.77 2.93 8.17
C LEU A 42 -0.25 1.86 7.21
N VAL A 43 -1.11 1.39 6.31
CA VAL A 43 -0.82 0.33 5.35
C VAL A 43 -0.31 0.92 4.03
N VAL A 44 0.88 0.48 3.59
CA VAL A 44 1.55 1.03 2.41
C VAL A 44 1.79 -0.04 1.34
N GLY A 45 1.20 0.20 0.16
CA GLY A 45 1.49 -0.54 -1.08
C GLY A 45 2.58 0.15 -1.90
N GLU A 46 2.98 -0.47 -3.01
CA GLU A 46 3.96 0.12 -3.93
C GLU A 46 3.34 1.27 -4.75
N ALA A 47 2.30 0.94 -5.53
CA ALA A 47 1.58 1.85 -6.42
C ALA A 47 0.17 1.30 -6.72
N PRO A 48 -0.79 2.12 -7.16
CA PRO A 48 -2.07 1.62 -7.63
C PRO A 48 -1.89 0.72 -8.87
N ALA A 49 -2.69 -0.35 -8.95
CA ALA A 49 -2.77 -1.21 -10.13
C ALA A 49 -3.69 -0.61 -11.21
N SER A 50 -3.56 -1.09 -12.44
CA SER A 50 -4.44 -0.74 -13.57
C SER A 50 -5.92 -0.86 -13.22
N GLY A 51 -6.32 -1.95 -12.55
CA GLY A 51 -7.66 -2.13 -12.00
C GLY A 51 -8.65 -2.83 -12.93
N THR A 52 -9.94 -2.57 -12.76
CA THR A 52 -11.03 -3.16 -13.54
C THR A 52 -12.08 -2.08 -13.78
N PRO A 53 -11.98 -1.29 -14.87
CA PRO A 53 -12.83 -0.13 -15.10
C PRO A 53 -14.33 -0.47 -15.14
N ASP A 54 -14.71 -1.65 -15.63
CA ASP A 54 -16.12 -2.05 -15.74
C ASP A 54 -16.72 -2.60 -14.44
N ALA A 55 -15.96 -2.62 -13.35
CA ALA A 55 -16.46 -3.05 -12.06
C ALA A 55 -17.36 -1.98 -11.41
N GLU A 56 -18.51 -2.37 -10.85
CA GLU A 56 -19.38 -1.43 -10.12
C GLU A 56 -18.75 -0.93 -8.81
N ARG A 57 -18.01 -1.81 -8.13
CA ARG A 57 -17.23 -1.53 -6.92
C ARG A 57 -15.88 -2.22 -7.03
N TRP A 58 -14.90 -1.71 -6.28
CA TRP A 58 -13.53 -2.23 -6.28
C TRP A 58 -12.80 -2.13 -7.63
N ARG A 59 -13.00 -1.01 -8.35
CA ARG A 59 -12.37 -0.74 -9.66
C ARG A 59 -10.84 -0.62 -9.61
N GLY A 60 -10.25 -0.41 -8.44
CA GLY A 60 -8.82 -0.15 -8.28
C GLY A 60 -8.50 1.34 -8.14
N GLY A 61 -7.38 1.64 -7.48
CA GLY A 61 -7.02 3.01 -7.10
C GLY A 61 -6.83 3.95 -8.28
N ASN A 62 -6.40 3.43 -9.45
CA ASN A 62 -6.31 4.22 -10.67
C ASN A 62 -7.68 4.79 -11.07
N TRP A 63 -8.78 4.09 -10.81
CA TRP A 63 -10.13 4.49 -11.22
C TRP A 63 -10.96 5.15 -10.11
N THR A 64 -10.68 4.81 -8.86
CA THR A 64 -11.44 5.32 -7.70
C THR A 64 -10.79 6.55 -7.08
N GLY A 65 -9.51 6.80 -7.35
CA GLY A 65 -8.71 7.81 -6.66
C GLY A 65 -8.36 7.47 -5.20
N MET A 66 -8.55 6.21 -4.78
CA MET A 66 -8.27 5.75 -3.41
C MET A 66 -7.43 4.47 -3.39
N ALA A 67 -6.42 4.42 -2.51
CA ALA A 67 -5.57 3.24 -2.33
C ALA A 67 -6.33 2.00 -1.81
N TYR A 68 -5.82 0.81 -2.15
CA TYR A 68 -6.38 -0.50 -1.77
C TYR A 68 -7.88 -0.68 -2.09
N THR A 69 -8.31 -0.22 -3.26
CA THR A 69 -9.70 -0.35 -3.75
C THR A 69 -9.82 -1.28 -4.96
N SER A 70 -8.88 -2.21 -5.16
CA SER A 70 -8.98 -3.27 -6.19
C SER A 70 -9.59 -4.55 -5.63
N ARG A 71 -10.22 -5.36 -6.49
CA ARG A 71 -10.88 -6.62 -6.09
C ARG A 71 -9.94 -7.65 -5.48
N HIS A 72 -8.72 -7.79 -6.03
CA HIS A 72 -7.79 -8.85 -5.63
C HIS A 72 -6.84 -8.39 -4.53
N SER A 73 -5.97 -7.42 -4.79
CA SER A 73 -5.01 -6.98 -3.78
C SER A 73 -5.63 -6.10 -2.70
N GLY A 74 -6.42 -5.10 -3.08
CA GLY A 74 -7.06 -4.13 -2.18
C GLY A 74 -7.91 -4.80 -1.11
N ARG A 75 -8.91 -5.56 -1.56
CA ARG A 75 -9.83 -6.27 -0.67
C ARG A 75 -9.13 -7.32 0.19
N THR A 76 -8.20 -8.11 -0.37
CA THR A 76 -7.48 -9.13 0.41
C THR A 76 -6.62 -8.53 1.51
N VAL A 77 -5.96 -7.39 1.27
CA VAL A 77 -5.21 -6.71 2.33
C VAL A 77 -6.13 -6.16 3.41
N ARG A 78 -7.26 -5.54 3.05
CA ARG A 78 -8.23 -5.08 4.05
C ARG A 78 -8.81 -6.23 4.86
N ASP A 79 -9.13 -7.36 4.22
CA ASP A 79 -9.56 -8.58 4.89
C ASP A 79 -8.47 -9.13 5.84
N LEU A 80 -7.19 -9.03 5.48
CA LEU A 80 -6.07 -9.45 6.34
C LEU A 80 -6.02 -8.66 7.66
N PHE A 81 -6.14 -7.34 7.61
CA PHE A 81 -6.14 -6.51 8.83
C PHE A 81 -7.42 -6.73 9.67
N ALA A 82 -8.57 -6.90 9.02
CA ALA A 82 -9.81 -7.27 9.72
C ALA A 82 -9.69 -8.62 10.44
N ASP A 83 -9.09 -9.62 9.79
CA ASP A 83 -8.83 -10.92 10.40
C ASP A 83 -7.83 -10.83 11.58
N ALA A 84 -6.92 -9.84 11.55
CA ALA A 84 -5.97 -9.55 12.63
C ALA A 84 -6.61 -8.81 13.82
N GLY A 85 -7.94 -8.59 13.79
CA GLY A 85 -8.68 -7.92 14.85
C GLY A 85 -8.64 -6.40 14.78
N LEU A 86 -8.19 -5.82 13.67
CA LEU A 86 -8.14 -4.37 13.44
C LEU A 86 -9.38 -3.92 12.67
N ALA A 87 -10.17 -3.05 13.27
CA ALA A 87 -11.34 -2.46 12.66
C ALA A 87 -10.93 -1.48 11.55
N SER A 88 -11.89 -1.07 10.72
CA SER A 88 -11.64 -0.12 9.63
C SER A 88 -11.13 1.24 10.12
N GLU A 89 -11.50 1.63 11.35
CA GLU A 89 -11.06 2.88 11.99
C GLU A 89 -9.62 2.79 12.52
N ASP A 90 -9.09 1.59 12.73
CA ASP A 90 -7.71 1.35 13.14
C ASP A 90 -6.70 1.48 11.99
N CYS A 91 -7.19 1.65 10.75
CA CYS A 91 -6.37 1.54 9.55
C CYS A 91 -6.50 2.75 8.60
N TYR A 92 -5.35 3.19 8.10
CA TYR A 92 -5.21 4.12 6.98
C TYR A 92 -4.48 3.40 5.83
N PHE A 93 -5.01 3.47 4.62
CA PHE A 93 -4.51 2.73 3.46
C PHE A 93 -3.94 3.70 2.42
N THR A 94 -2.70 3.49 1.97
CA THR A 94 -2.04 4.34 0.97
C THR A 94 -1.00 3.58 0.12
N ASN A 95 -0.31 4.27 -0.80
CA ASN A 95 0.79 3.71 -1.59
C ASN A 95 2.03 4.61 -1.52
N ALA A 96 3.23 4.05 -1.70
CA ALA A 96 4.46 4.82 -1.80
C ALA A 96 4.45 5.76 -3.02
N VAL A 97 3.93 5.28 -4.16
CA VAL A 97 3.68 6.08 -5.37
C VAL A 97 2.18 6.20 -5.59
N LYS A 98 1.69 7.43 -5.81
CA LYS A 98 0.24 7.72 -5.83
C LYS A 98 -0.44 7.47 -7.17
N CYS A 99 0.31 7.30 -8.25
CA CYS A 99 -0.23 7.18 -9.61
C CYS A 99 0.13 5.81 -10.21
N PHE A 100 -0.67 5.33 -11.16
CA PHE A 100 -0.49 4.03 -11.80
C PHE A 100 0.70 4.07 -12.79
N PRO A 101 1.78 3.30 -12.56
CA PRO A 101 2.90 3.20 -13.49
C PRO A 101 2.59 2.16 -14.57
N ALA A 102 1.97 2.59 -15.67
CA ALA A 102 1.76 1.71 -16.82
C ALA A 102 3.11 1.31 -17.45
N GLU A 103 3.20 0.08 -17.94
CA GLU A 103 4.24 -0.30 -18.90
C GLU A 103 4.11 0.55 -20.17
N ASP A 104 5.25 0.93 -20.76
CA ASP A 104 5.28 1.57 -22.07
C ASP A 104 5.12 0.48 -23.13
N HIS A 105 3.88 0.23 -23.53
CA HIS A 105 3.58 -0.57 -24.72
C HIS A 105 3.71 0.37 -25.91
N GLY A 106 4.92 0.57 -26.45
CA GLY A 106 5.23 1.55 -27.51
C GLY A 106 4.50 1.38 -28.85
N GLY A 107 3.17 1.46 -28.84
CA GLY A 107 2.25 1.39 -29.98
C GLY A 107 1.34 2.63 -29.97
N ASP A 108 1.45 3.42 -31.04
CA ASP A 108 0.66 4.61 -31.40
C ASP A 108 -0.68 4.24 -32.07
N ASP A 109 -1.08 2.99 -31.92
CA ASP A 109 -2.23 2.39 -32.55
C ASP A 109 -3.12 1.88 -31.42
N GLY A 110 -4.05 2.74 -30.98
CA GLY A 110 -5.04 2.51 -29.90
C GLY A 110 -6.00 1.33 -30.13
N GLU A 111 -5.45 0.16 -30.39
CA GLU A 111 -6.07 -1.13 -30.73
C GLU A 111 -5.54 -2.27 -29.84
N SER A 112 -4.94 -1.99 -28.68
CA SER A 112 -4.74 -3.04 -27.68
C SER A 112 -5.93 -3.08 -26.72
N ASP A 113 -6.80 -4.08 -26.88
CA ASP A 113 -7.81 -4.49 -25.88
C ASP A 113 -7.16 -5.05 -24.58
N GLU A 114 -5.82 -4.98 -24.46
CA GLU A 114 -5.07 -5.49 -23.33
C GLU A 114 -5.05 -4.49 -22.17
N ILE A 115 -5.40 -4.97 -20.97
CA ILE A 115 -5.32 -4.18 -19.74
C ILE A 115 -3.84 -3.86 -19.46
N PRO A 116 -3.44 -2.57 -19.38
CA PRO A 116 -2.05 -2.18 -19.16
C PRO A 116 -1.49 -2.83 -17.89
N THR A 117 -0.29 -3.40 -17.99
CA THR A 117 0.39 -4.00 -16.83
C THR A 117 1.15 -2.95 -16.03
N ASN A 118 1.40 -3.24 -14.76
CA ASN A 118 2.18 -2.39 -13.86
C ASN A 118 3.68 -2.63 -14.05
N ARG A 119 4.45 -1.59 -14.39
CA ARG A 119 5.90 -1.59 -14.16
C ARG A 119 6.23 -1.21 -12.72
N GLU A 120 7.46 -1.47 -12.30
CA GLU A 120 7.98 -0.85 -11.08
C GLU A 120 8.10 0.68 -11.28
N PRO A 121 7.71 1.51 -10.28
CA PRO A 121 8.00 2.93 -10.33
C PRO A 121 9.51 3.19 -10.46
N THR A 122 9.89 4.28 -11.09
CA THR A 122 11.30 4.69 -11.17
C THR A 122 11.78 5.26 -9.83
N ALA A 123 13.10 5.44 -9.68
CA ALA A 123 13.65 6.10 -8.50
C ALA A 123 13.14 7.54 -8.36
N ASP A 124 13.03 8.27 -9.47
CA ASP A 124 12.52 9.65 -9.49
C ASP A 124 11.04 9.71 -9.13
N GLU A 125 10.23 8.76 -9.60
CA GLU A 125 8.82 8.68 -9.24
C GLU A 125 8.60 8.41 -7.75
N ARG A 126 9.40 7.51 -7.18
CA ARG A 126 9.43 7.28 -5.72
C ARG A 126 9.86 8.54 -4.98
N ALA A 127 10.93 9.20 -5.42
CA ALA A 127 11.43 10.42 -4.79
C ALA A 127 10.38 11.54 -4.81
N ASN A 128 9.70 11.74 -5.94
CA ASN A 128 8.67 12.77 -6.09
C ASN A 128 7.44 12.53 -5.19
N CYS A 129 7.02 11.28 -5.00
CA CYS A 129 5.90 10.92 -4.12
C CYS A 129 6.30 10.81 -2.63
N ARG A 130 7.59 10.78 -2.33
CA ARG A 130 8.10 10.52 -0.98
C ARG A 130 7.59 11.50 0.07
N ASP A 131 7.50 12.78 -0.28
CA ASP A 131 7.01 13.81 0.63
C ASP A 131 5.50 13.73 0.88
N HIS A 132 4.72 13.20 -0.07
CA HIS A 132 3.30 12.90 0.18
C HIS A 132 3.17 11.79 1.22
N LEU A 133 3.89 10.67 1.04
CA LEU A 133 3.85 9.58 2.02
C LEU A 133 4.32 10.03 3.41
N ARG A 134 5.40 10.81 3.48
CA ARG A 134 5.86 11.40 4.74
C ARG A 134 4.80 12.29 5.40
N THR A 135 4.07 13.06 4.59
CA THR A 135 3.00 13.92 5.10
C THR A 135 1.85 13.08 5.66
N GLU A 136 1.44 12.01 4.99
CA GLU A 136 0.42 11.11 5.52
C GLU A 136 0.86 10.45 6.82
N ILE A 137 2.09 9.92 6.89
CA ILE A 137 2.63 9.31 8.12
C ILE A 137 2.62 10.32 9.28
N ARG A 138 2.98 11.58 9.03
CA ARG A 138 2.95 12.65 10.04
C ARG A 138 1.55 13.13 10.41
N GLN A 139 0.57 12.98 9.52
CA GLN A 139 -0.81 13.34 9.80
C GLN A 139 -1.52 12.26 10.61
N VAL A 140 -1.15 10.99 10.37
CA VAL A 140 -1.75 9.83 11.01
C VAL A 140 -1.05 9.48 12.32
N GLU A 141 0.25 9.73 12.41
CA GLU A 141 1.10 9.35 13.55
C GLU A 141 0.86 7.88 14.00
N PRO A 142 0.94 6.90 13.08
CA PRO A 142 0.56 5.52 13.37
C PRO A 142 1.58 4.85 14.30
N ALA A 143 1.12 3.94 15.16
CA ALA A 143 2.00 3.06 15.93
C ALA A 143 2.86 2.16 15.03
N VAL A 144 2.32 1.77 13.85
CA VAL A 144 3.02 0.94 12.87
C VAL A 144 2.70 1.35 11.44
N VAL A 145 3.72 1.40 10.59
CA VAL A 145 3.59 1.48 9.14
C VAL A 145 3.77 0.09 8.52
N ALA A 146 2.67 -0.57 8.14
CA ALA A 146 2.69 -1.92 7.59
C ALA A 146 2.87 -1.91 6.05
N THR A 147 4.01 -2.39 5.56
CA THR A 147 4.30 -2.40 4.11
C THR A 147 3.93 -3.73 3.47
N THR A 148 3.17 -3.73 2.38
CA THR A 148 2.76 -4.98 1.71
C THR A 148 3.69 -5.34 0.55
N GLY A 149 4.75 -6.07 0.87
CA GLY A 149 5.71 -6.61 -0.08
C GLY A 149 7.03 -5.84 -0.20
N ARG A 150 8.00 -6.49 -0.83
CA ARG A 150 9.39 -6.00 -0.94
C ARG A 150 9.53 -4.55 -1.41
N HIS A 151 8.85 -4.14 -2.48
CA HIS A 151 9.03 -2.81 -3.06
C HIS A 151 8.46 -1.69 -2.19
N ALA A 152 7.31 -1.95 -1.54
CA ALA A 152 6.76 -1.05 -0.53
C ALA A 152 7.74 -0.92 0.65
N THR A 153 8.24 -2.05 1.17
CA THR A 153 9.23 -2.05 2.26
C THR A 153 10.50 -1.26 1.90
N LEU A 154 11.07 -1.49 0.73
CA LEU A 154 12.27 -0.74 0.28
C LEU A 154 12.02 0.74 0.09
N SER A 155 10.79 1.15 -0.25
CA SER A 155 10.45 2.58 -0.36
C SER A 155 10.53 3.29 0.99
N LEU A 156 10.38 2.57 2.11
CA LEU A 156 10.45 3.13 3.47
C LEU A 156 11.82 2.92 4.13
N LEU A 157 12.46 1.77 3.92
CA LEU A 157 13.72 1.42 4.58
C LEU A 157 14.96 1.73 3.74
N GLY A 158 14.83 1.86 2.42
CA GLY A 158 15.96 2.11 1.50
C GLY A 158 16.79 0.86 1.19
N ASP A 159 17.07 0.04 2.20
CA ASP A 159 17.70 -1.27 2.04
C ASP A 159 17.10 -2.33 2.98
N LEU A 160 17.50 -3.58 2.77
CA LEU A 160 17.05 -4.75 3.54
C LEU A 160 18.24 -5.70 3.74
N PRO A 161 19.14 -5.42 4.70
CA PRO A 161 20.25 -6.31 5.02
C PRO A 161 19.70 -7.65 5.54
N GLY A 162 20.09 -8.77 4.93
CA GLY A 162 19.50 -10.11 5.16
C GLY A 162 18.44 -10.50 4.12
N GLY A 163 17.85 -9.51 3.44
CA GLY A 163 16.83 -9.71 2.42
C GLY A 163 15.41 -9.56 2.97
N PHE A 164 14.45 -9.46 2.06
CA PHE A 164 13.06 -9.15 2.41
C PHE A 164 12.40 -10.20 3.29
N LEU A 165 12.62 -11.48 3.01
CA LEU A 165 11.98 -12.58 3.74
C LEU A 165 12.37 -12.61 5.22
N ASP A 166 13.61 -12.24 5.55
CA ASP A 166 14.13 -12.20 6.91
C ASP A 166 13.53 -11.03 7.72
N SER A 167 12.96 -10.02 7.05
CA SER A 167 12.31 -8.87 7.69
C SER A 167 10.80 -9.04 7.90
N VAL A 168 10.20 -10.11 7.36
CA VAL A 168 8.75 -10.31 7.44
C VAL A 168 8.33 -10.52 8.89
N LEU A 169 7.34 -9.75 9.34
CA LEU A 169 6.84 -9.68 10.72
C LEU A 169 7.82 -9.10 11.75
N GLU A 170 9.02 -8.70 11.35
CA GLU A 170 10.01 -8.06 12.23
C GLU A 170 9.90 -6.53 12.13
N PRO A 171 9.52 -5.81 13.20
CA PRO A 171 9.46 -4.36 13.15
C PRO A 171 10.85 -3.73 13.00
N VAL A 172 10.99 -2.80 12.04
CA VAL A 172 12.24 -2.09 11.76
C VAL A 172 12.01 -0.59 11.81
N GLU A 173 12.86 0.14 12.53
CA GLU A 173 12.77 1.60 12.59
C GLU A 173 13.26 2.24 11.28
N SER A 174 12.43 3.08 10.67
CA SER A 174 12.81 3.90 9.52
C SER A 174 13.24 5.29 9.98
N GLU A 175 14.54 5.57 10.01
CA GLU A 175 15.04 6.93 10.28
C GLU A 175 14.54 7.94 9.24
N ALA A 176 14.33 7.47 8.00
CA ALA A 176 14.01 8.33 6.87
C ALA A 176 12.56 8.85 6.91
N PHE A 177 11.68 8.15 7.63
CA PHE A 177 10.27 8.47 7.84
C PHE A 177 9.92 8.74 9.31
N ASP A 178 10.83 8.47 10.25
CA ASP A 178 10.60 8.56 11.69
C ASP A 178 9.41 7.70 12.15
N ALA A 179 9.41 6.43 11.74
CA ALA A 179 8.31 5.50 11.99
C ALA A 179 8.80 4.05 12.08
N THR A 180 8.10 3.24 12.87
CA THR A 180 8.30 1.78 12.88
C THR A 180 7.62 1.15 11.66
N VAL A 181 8.38 0.43 10.85
CA VAL A 181 7.91 -0.30 9.67
C VAL A 181 7.71 -1.77 10.01
N LEU A 182 6.55 -2.34 9.67
CA LEU A 182 6.28 -3.77 9.75
C LEU A 182 6.19 -4.37 8.34
N PRO A 183 7.23 -5.08 7.86
CA PRO A 183 7.21 -5.71 6.55
C PRO A 183 6.26 -6.90 6.51
N LEU A 184 5.31 -6.87 5.59
CA LEU A 184 4.34 -7.93 5.34
C LEU A 184 4.54 -8.53 3.94
N LEU A 185 4.22 -9.81 3.77
CA LEU A 185 4.17 -10.42 2.44
C LEU A 185 3.05 -9.80 1.60
N HIS A 186 3.33 -9.51 0.32
CA HIS A 186 2.27 -9.13 -0.61
C HIS A 186 1.30 -10.30 -0.85
N PRO A 187 -0.03 -10.05 -0.96
CA PRO A 187 -1.04 -11.11 -1.12
C PRO A 187 -0.77 -12.10 -2.25
N SER A 188 -0.18 -11.64 -3.36
CA SER A 188 0.06 -12.48 -4.56
C SER A 188 0.99 -13.67 -4.31
N TYR A 189 1.80 -13.64 -3.26
CA TYR A 189 2.77 -14.71 -2.96
C TYR A 189 2.73 -15.20 -1.50
N GLN A 190 1.78 -14.74 -0.69
CA GLN A 190 1.59 -15.20 0.69
C GLN A 190 1.48 -16.73 0.80
N ASN A 191 0.61 -17.35 0.00
CA ASN A 191 0.38 -18.81 0.05
C ASN A 191 1.63 -19.64 -0.27
N VAL A 192 2.61 -19.07 -0.98
CA VAL A 192 3.86 -19.75 -1.34
C VAL A 192 4.91 -19.60 -0.24
N TRP A 193 4.98 -18.42 0.39
CA TRP A 193 6.07 -18.08 1.31
C TRP A 193 5.74 -18.31 2.78
N LEU A 194 4.48 -18.17 3.21
CA LEU A 194 4.11 -18.41 4.61
C LEU A 194 4.58 -19.79 5.11
N PRO A 195 4.33 -20.92 4.40
CA PRO A 195 4.78 -22.22 4.89
C PRO A 195 6.31 -22.36 4.93
N ARG A 196 7.02 -21.63 4.05
CA ARG A 196 8.50 -21.64 4.01
C ARG A 196 9.11 -20.83 5.15
N LEU A 197 8.40 -19.81 5.62
CA LEU A 197 8.75 -19.03 6.80
C LEU A 197 8.30 -19.72 8.10
N GLY A 198 7.64 -20.88 8.02
CA GLY A 198 7.17 -21.62 9.18
C GLY A 198 5.83 -21.13 9.74
N TYR A 199 5.09 -20.33 8.99
CA TYR A 199 3.79 -19.80 9.40
C TYR A 199 2.63 -20.48 8.67
N SER A 200 1.57 -20.81 9.41
CA SER A 200 0.22 -20.89 8.86
C SER A 200 -0.35 -19.48 8.63
N ARG A 201 -1.46 -19.38 7.89
CA ARG A 201 -2.16 -18.09 7.73
C ARG A 201 -2.67 -17.56 9.07
N GLU A 202 -3.17 -18.44 9.94
CA GLU A 202 -3.73 -18.06 11.25
C GLU A 202 -2.64 -17.49 12.16
N GLU A 203 -1.48 -18.13 12.23
CA GLU A 203 -0.33 -17.62 13.00
C GLU A 203 0.16 -16.28 12.44
N TYR A 204 0.28 -16.16 11.11
CA TYR A 204 0.69 -14.89 10.48
C TYR A 204 -0.28 -13.73 10.80
N VAL A 205 -1.58 -13.99 10.76
CA VAL A 205 -2.62 -13.01 11.12
C VAL A 205 -2.54 -12.63 12.59
N ALA A 206 -2.39 -13.62 13.47
CA ALA A 206 -2.27 -13.39 14.91
C ALA A 206 -1.03 -12.56 15.24
N GLU A 207 0.10 -12.83 14.58
CA GLU A 207 1.34 -12.09 14.78
C GLU A 207 1.23 -10.62 14.36
N ILE A 208 0.55 -10.33 13.24
CA ILE A 208 0.26 -8.94 12.84
C ILE A 208 -0.48 -8.20 13.97
N GLY A 209 -1.54 -8.81 14.51
CA GLY A 209 -2.33 -8.22 15.59
C GLY A 209 -1.50 -8.03 16.87
N ALA A 210 -0.68 -9.01 17.24
CA ALA A 210 0.21 -8.94 18.40
C ALA A 210 1.23 -7.80 18.30
N VAL A 211 1.95 -7.74 17.18
CA VAL A 211 2.96 -6.68 16.95
C VAL A 211 2.33 -5.30 16.98
N VAL A 212 1.17 -5.11 16.34
CA VAL A 212 0.46 -3.83 16.37
C VAL A 212 0.03 -3.48 17.80
N GLY A 213 -0.50 -4.44 18.56
CA GLY A 213 -0.89 -4.25 19.96
C GLY A 213 0.28 -3.81 20.85
N GLU A 214 1.42 -4.51 20.77
CA GLU A 214 2.63 -4.18 21.53
C GLU A 214 3.16 -2.78 21.20
N ARG A 215 3.05 -2.37 19.94
CA ARG A 215 3.52 -1.05 19.46
C ARG A 215 2.62 0.07 19.98
N ARG A 216 1.29 -0.12 19.94
CA ARG A 216 0.31 0.82 20.53
C ARG A 216 0.58 1.08 22.02
N GLU A 217 0.87 0.03 22.79
CA GLU A 217 1.12 0.14 24.24
C GLU A 217 2.41 0.88 24.59
N ARG A 218 3.40 0.92 23.70
CA ARG A 218 4.65 1.66 23.92
C ARG A 218 4.47 3.16 23.67
N ASP A 219 3.65 3.52 22.70
CA ASP A 219 3.57 4.88 22.17
C ASP A 219 2.43 5.70 22.84
N GLY A 220 1.56 5.07 23.63
CA GLY A 220 0.47 5.70 24.43
C GLY A 220 0.84 5.99 25.89
#